data_AF-A0A3D5F5L7-F1
#
_entry.id   AF-A0A3D5F5L7-F1
#
_cell.length_a   1.000
_cell.length_b   1.000
_cell.length_c   1.000
_cell.angle_alpha   90.00
_cell.angle_beta   90.00
_cell.angle_gamma   90.00
#
_symmetry.space_group_name_H-M   'P 1'
#
loop_
_entity.id
_entity.type
_entity.pdbx_description
1 polymer ?
#
loop_
_entity_poly.entity_id
_entity_poly.type
_entity_poly.pdbx_seq_one_letter_code
_entity_poly.pdbx_strand_id
1 'polypeptide(L)'
;MKAKLKNIAKRVLGKGAIQYHIDSISSNQISGWACNTSRPGKPCMVEVKEGDKTLASTKAATLREDLVAAGVGNGCHGFTIDLDMLPFSATAREVHVFIDGKRVTDAAVKLQNSFSDILGDFASEVEKRMDALLSIQNERVQREFDYLKSQLENKN
;
A
#
# COMPACT_ATOMS: atom_id res chain seq x y z
N MET A 1 -36.60 22.84 -23.97
CA MET A 1 -35.74 21.65 -23.73
C MET A 1 -34.25 21.94 -23.48
N LYS A 2 -33.66 23.04 -23.98
CA LYS A 2 -32.20 23.33 -23.88
C LYS A 2 -31.67 23.68 -22.47
N ALA A 3 -32.53 24.07 -21.52
CA ALA A 3 -32.10 24.45 -20.16
C ALA A 3 -31.82 23.26 -19.23
N LYS A 4 -32.51 22.12 -19.40
CA LYS A 4 -32.33 20.93 -18.56
C LYS A 4 -31.02 20.19 -18.85
N LEU A 5 -30.58 20.15 -20.12
CA LEU A 5 -29.30 19.54 -20.53
C LEU A 5 -28.08 20.32 -20.01
N LYS A 6 -28.13 21.66 -20.01
CA LYS A 6 -27.06 22.49 -19.42
C LYS A 6 -26.89 22.21 -17.92
N ASN A 7 -27.99 21.99 -17.20
CA ASN A 7 -27.93 21.72 -15.76
C ASN A 7 -27.43 20.31 -15.43
N ILE A 8 -27.66 19.30 -16.28
CA ILE A 8 -27.13 17.94 -16.07
C ILE A 8 -25.62 17.91 -16.32
N ALA A 9 -25.14 18.53 -17.41
CA ALA A 9 -23.71 18.68 -17.65
C ALA A 9 -23.01 19.45 -16.52
N LYS A 10 -23.63 20.53 -16.02
CA LYS A 10 -23.12 21.33 -14.89
C LYS A 10 -23.20 20.60 -13.53
N ARG A 11 -24.05 19.56 -13.39
CA ARG A 11 -24.16 18.74 -12.17
C ARG A 11 -23.16 17.58 -12.15
N VAL A 12 -22.80 17.05 -13.33
CA VAL A 12 -21.70 16.08 -13.49
C VAL A 12 -20.34 16.79 -13.46
N LEU A 13 -20.27 18.04 -13.93
CA LEU A 13 -19.08 18.92 -13.87
C LEU A 13 -19.10 19.90 -12.66
N GLY A 14 -19.96 19.67 -11.67
CA GLY A 14 -20.21 20.59 -10.56
C GLY A 14 -19.14 20.52 -9.48
N LYS A 15 -18.50 21.67 -9.21
CA LYS A 15 -17.41 21.97 -8.23
C LYS A 15 -16.01 21.57 -8.70
N GLY A 16 -15.33 22.50 -9.36
CA GLY A 16 -13.89 22.46 -9.65
C GLY A 16 -13.44 21.27 -10.48
N ALA A 17 -12.98 21.53 -11.71
CA ALA A 17 -12.18 20.53 -12.40
C ALA A 17 -10.89 20.38 -11.58
N ILE A 18 -10.81 19.30 -10.79
CA ILE A 18 -9.60 18.93 -10.09
C ILE A 18 -8.70 18.32 -11.16
N GLN A 19 -7.57 18.94 -11.41
CA GLN A 19 -6.50 18.36 -12.19
C GLN A 19 -5.55 17.66 -11.24
N TYR A 20 -5.15 16.44 -11.56
CA TYR A 20 -4.25 15.69 -10.73
C TYR A 20 -3.41 14.73 -11.57
N HIS A 21 -2.30 14.32 -11.00
CA HIS A 21 -1.49 13.22 -11.50
C HIS A 21 -0.92 12.49 -10.29
N ILE A 22 -0.86 11.16 -10.39
CA ILE A 22 -0.21 10.34 -9.38
C ILE A 22 1.09 9.86 -10.01
N ASP A 23 2.22 10.26 -9.41
CA ASP A 23 3.54 9.93 -9.92
C ASP A 23 3.93 8.49 -9.53
N SER A 24 3.67 8.12 -8.28
CA SER A 24 4.01 6.81 -7.74
C SER A 24 2.99 6.35 -6.70
N ILE A 25 2.69 5.05 -6.75
CA ILE A 25 1.89 4.34 -5.75
C ILE A 25 2.70 3.13 -5.32
N SER A 26 3.07 3.08 -4.04
CA SER A 26 3.76 1.97 -3.42
C SER A 26 3.13 1.62 -2.07
N SER A 27 3.55 0.51 -1.47
CA SER A 27 3.15 0.10 -0.11
C SER A 27 3.54 1.13 0.96
N ASN A 28 4.60 1.90 0.71
CA ASN A 28 5.23 2.78 1.69
C ASN A 28 4.92 4.25 1.45
N GLN A 29 4.64 4.63 0.21
CA GLN A 29 4.46 6.02 -0.18
C GLN A 29 3.54 6.19 -1.39
N ILE A 30 2.73 7.23 -1.36
CA ILE A 30 1.98 7.73 -2.52
C ILE A 30 2.37 9.18 -2.78
N SER A 31 2.75 9.50 -4.01
CA SER A 31 3.16 10.85 -4.41
C SER A 31 2.49 11.30 -5.70
N GLY A 32 2.38 12.61 -5.87
CA GLY A 32 1.73 13.20 -7.03
C GLY A 32 1.55 14.70 -6.92
N TRP A 33 0.62 15.21 -7.71
CA TRP A 33 0.14 16.58 -7.60
C TRP A 33 -1.37 16.69 -7.83
N ALA A 34 -1.96 17.73 -7.25
CA ALA A 34 -3.39 17.96 -7.27
C ALA A 34 -3.71 19.46 -7.19
N CYS A 35 -4.35 20.00 -8.23
CA CYS A 35 -4.74 21.39 -8.33
C CYS A 35 -6.24 21.55 -8.61
N ASN A 36 -6.90 22.38 -7.81
CA ASN A 36 -8.28 22.75 -8.03
C ASN A 36 -8.33 23.99 -8.92
N THR A 37 -8.69 23.83 -10.19
CA THR A 37 -8.74 24.95 -11.16
C THR A 37 -9.70 26.08 -10.77
N SER A 38 -10.72 25.79 -9.94
CA SER A 38 -11.61 26.83 -9.41
C SER A 38 -11.00 27.60 -8.23
N ARG A 39 -9.95 27.07 -7.60
CA ARG A 39 -9.27 27.65 -6.44
C ARG A 39 -7.75 27.43 -6.53
N PRO A 40 -7.07 27.97 -7.56
CA PRO A 40 -5.67 27.64 -7.86
C PRO A 40 -4.66 28.08 -6.79
N GLY A 41 -5.04 29.01 -5.90
CA GLY A 41 -4.23 29.44 -4.76
C GLY A 41 -4.46 28.64 -3.47
N LYS A 42 -5.36 27.64 -3.47
CA LYS A 42 -5.62 26.80 -2.30
C LYS A 42 -5.12 25.38 -2.56
N PRO A 43 -4.32 24.80 -1.65
CA PRO A 43 -3.87 23.42 -1.79
C PRO A 43 -5.06 22.46 -1.68
N CYS A 44 -5.08 21.42 -2.51
CA CYS A 44 -6.09 20.37 -2.40
C CYS A 44 -5.82 19.48 -1.17
N MET A 45 -6.88 18.96 -0.55
CA MET A 45 -6.74 17.92 0.46
C MET A 45 -6.68 16.56 -0.24
N VAL A 46 -5.63 15.79 0.02
CA VAL A 46 -5.48 14.42 -0.47
C VAL A 46 -5.66 13.46 0.70
N GLU A 47 -6.53 12.47 0.56
CA GLU A 47 -6.84 11.48 1.58
C GLU A 47 -6.69 10.06 1.00
N VAL A 48 -6.16 9.14 1.80
CA VAL A 48 -6.14 7.71 1.52
C VAL A 48 -7.15 7.05 2.45
N LYS A 49 -8.14 6.35 1.88
CA LYS A 49 -9.22 5.74 2.66
C LYS A 49 -9.35 4.25 2.38
N GLU A 50 -9.61 3.49 3.45
CA GLU A 50 -10.04 2.10 3.41
C GLU A 50 -11.54 2.07 3.72
N GLY A 51 -12.36 1.83 2.70
CA GLY A 51 -13.81 2.05 2.80
C GLY A 51 -14.13 3.51 3.17
N ASP A 52 -14.77 3.69 4.33
CA ASP A 52 -15.13 5.01 4.88
C ASP A 52 -14.08 5.59 5.84
N LYS A 53 -13.05 4.81 6.21
CA LYS A 53 -12.04 5.23 7.17
C LYS A 53 -10.87 5.94 6.47
N THR A 54 -10.60 7.18 6.83
CA THR A 54 -9.37 7.87 6.40
C THR A 54 -8.17 7.31 7.16
N LEU A 55 -7.22 6.71 6.43
CA LEU A 55 -5.99 6.16 6.96
C LEU A 55 -4.88 7.22 7.04
N ALA A 56 -4.76 8.04 6.00
CA ALA A 56 -3.78 9.11 5.91
C ALA A 56 -4.35 10.28 5.13
N SER A 57 -3.85 11.49 5.41
CA SER A 57 -4.23 12.70 4.68
C SER A 57 -3.09 13.69 4.63
N THR A 58 -2.96 14.42 3.52
CA THR A 58 -1.99 15.51 3.37
C THR A 58 -2.57 16.63 2.52
N LYS A 59 -1.91 17.79 2.56
CA LYS A 59 -2.21 18.90 1.65
C LYS A 59 -1.25 18.88 0.48
N ALA A 60 -1.79 19.04 -0.73
CA ALA A 60 -1.01 19.26 -1.93
C ALA A 60 -0.47 20.70 -1.96
N ALA A 61 0.58 20.96 -1.20
CA ALA A 61 1.16 22.29 -0.97
C ALA A 61 2.66 22.37 -1.28
N THR A 62 3.28 21.28 -1.73
CA THR A 62 4.70 21.25 -2.07
C THR A 62 4.94 21.93 -3.42
N LEU A 63 5.91 22.83 -3.46
CA LEU A 63 6.33 23.48 -4.70
C LEU A 63 6.97 22.46 -5.64
N ARG A 64 6.55 22.44 -6.91
CA ARG A 64 7.24 21.73 -7.98
C ARG A 64 7.50 22.64 -9.16
N GLU A 65 8.74 22.67 -9.64
CA GLU A 65 9.16 23.55 -10.72
C GLU A 65 8.52 23.20 -12.07
N ASP A 66 8.26 21.91 -12.31
CA ASP A 66 7.56 21.43 -13.51
C ASP A 66 6.12 21.97 -13.59
N LEU A 67 5.42 22.05 -12.46
CA LEU A 67 4.08 22.64 -12.37
C LEU A 67 4.09 24.16 -12.58
N VAL A 68 5.14 24.86 -12.11
CA VAL A 68 5.34 26.28 -12.40
C VAL A 68 5.52 26.49 -13.89
N ALA A 69 6.42 25.72 -14.53
CA ALA A 69 6.69 25.81 -15.95
C ALA A 69 5.46 25.47 -16.82
N ALA A 70 4.63 24.52 -16.38
CA ALA A 70 3.39 24.14 -17.03
C ALA A 70 2.20 25.10 -16.77
N GLY A 71 2.36 26.10 -15.91
CA GLY A 71 1.31 27.06 -15.57
C GLY A 71 0.17 26.47 -14.72
N VAL A 72 0.44 25.42 -13.95
CA VAL A 72 -0.55 24.77 -13.08
C VAL A 72 -0.68 25.54 -11.76
N GLY A 73 -1.71 26.37 -11.67
CA GLY A 73 -2.00 27.16 -10.48
C GLY A 73 -0.84 28.09 -10.11
N ASN A 74 -0.26 27.90 -8.93
CA ASN A 74 0.93 28.63 -8.44
C ASN A 74 2.16 27.71 -8.29
N GLY A 75 2.13 26.49 -8.84
CA GLY A 75 3.19 25.49 -8.70
C GLY A 75 3.25 24.75 -7.35
N CYS A 76 2.60 25.26 -6.30
CA CYS A 76 2.56 24.64 -4.97
C CYS A 76 1.41 23.62 -4.85
N HIS A 77 1.45 22.59 -5.68
CA HIS A 77 0.38 21.58 -5.78
C HIS A 77 0.89 20.14 -5.67
N GLY A 78 2.17 19.94 -5.32
CA GLY A 78 2.74 18.62 -5.06
C GLY A 78 2.32 18.05 -3.71
N PHE A 79 2.21 16.73 -3.62
CA PHE A 79 1.97 16.00 -2.37
C PHE A 79 2.79 14.71 -2.29
N THR A 80 3.07 14.33 -1.05
CA THR A 80 3.63 13.03 -0.68
C THR A 80 2.92 12.55 0.58
N ILE A 81 2.49 11.30 0.59
CA ILE A 81 1.88 10.62 1.73
C ILE A 81 2.75 9.43 2.08
N ASP A 82 3.39 9.50 3.25
CA ASP A 82 4.11 8.36 3.81
C ASP A 82 3.11 7.44 4.52
N LEU A 83 3.09 6.19 4.10
CA LEU A 83 2.22 5.13 4.58
C LEU A 83 2.93 4.23 5.62
N ASP A 84 4.24 4.41 5.80
CA ASP A 84 5.06 3.65 6.76
C ASP A 84 4.56 3.78 8.21
N MET A 85 3.91 4.91 8.53
CA MET A 85 3.37 5.19 9.86
C MET A 85 1.99 4.56 10.10
N LEU A 86 1.41 3.89 9.11
CA LEU A 86 0.14 3.20 9.30
C LEU A 86 0.30 2.03 10.27
N PRO A 87 -0.69 1.79 11.16
CA PRO A 87 -0.63 0.65 12.06
C PRO A 87 -0.54 -0.65 11.26
N PHE A 88 0.17 -1.63 11.79
CA PHE A 88 0.29 -2.95 11.17
C PHE A 88 -1.09 -3.54 10.83
N SER A 89 -1.18 -4.25 9.72
CA SER A 89 -2.32 -5.09 9.34
C SER A 89 -1.83 -6.45 8.92
N ALA A 90 -2.47 -7.50 9.43
CA ALA A 90 -2.21 -8.87 8.99
C ALA A 90 -2.71 -9.13 7.57
N THR A 91 -3.68 -8.35 7.08
CA THR A 91 -4.25 -8.46 5.74
C THR A 91 -3.93 -7.24 4.89
N ALA A 92 -3.88 -7.43 3.58
CA ALA A 92 -3.79 -6.34 2.61
C ALA A 92 -4.94 -5.36 2.83
N ARG A 93 -4.62 -4.06 2.86
CA ARG A 93 -5.62 -3.00 2.86
C ARG A 93 -5.95 -2.63 1.43
N GLU A 94 -7.23 -2.60 1.11
CA GLU A 94 -7.72 -2.07 -0.16
C GLU A 94 -8.10 -0.61 0.04
N VAL A 95 -7.29 0.29 -0.53
CA VAL A 95 -7.44 1.73 -0.33
C VAL A 95 -7.76 2.45 -1.63
N HIS A 96 -8.40 3.60 -1.48
CA HIS A 96 -8.64 4.55 -2.56
C HIS A 96 -8.11 5.93 -2.18
N VAL A 97 -7.62 6.65 -3.19
CA VAL A 97 -7.18 8.04 -3.03
C VAL A 97 -8.36 8.96 -3.34
N PHE A 98 -8.52 9.97 -2.50
CA PHE A 98 -9.52 11.02 -2.64
C PHE A 98 -8.84 12.38 -2.67
N ILE A 99 -9.30 13.27 -3.53
CA ILE A 99 -8.83 14.65 -3.64
C ILE A 99 -10.02 15.59 -3.48
N ASP A 100 -9.97 16.51 -2.51
CA ASP A 100 -11.09 17.36 -2.11
C ASP A 100 -12.41 16.57 -1.92
N GLY A 101 -12.30 15.35 -1.39
CA GLY A 101 -13.41 14.43 -1.16
C GLY A 101 -13.93 13.66 -2.39
N LYS A 102 -13.31 13.81 -3.57
CA LYS A 102 -13.63 13.01 -4.77
C LYS A 102 -12.65 11.86 -4.92
N ARG A 103 -13.15 10.64 -5.12
CA ARG A 103 -12.30 9.48 -5.45
C ARG A 103 -11.62 9.70 -6.80
N VAL A 104 -10.32 9.43 -6.86
CA VAL A 104 -9.52 9.59 -8.09
C VAL A 104 -8.88 8.30 -8.60
N THR A 105 -8.92 7.22 -7.80
CA THR A 105 -8.51 5.88 -8.25
C THR A 105 -9.71 5.06 -8.71
N ASP A 106 -9.63 4.49 -9.91
CA ASP A 106 -10.66 3.63 -10.48
C ASP A 106 -10.68 2.25 -9.81
N ALA A 107 -9.50 1.68 -9.57
CA ALA A 107 -9.31 0.42 -8.85
C ALA A 107 -8.76 0.66 -7.43
N ALA A 108 -8.99 -0.32 -6.55
CA ALA A 108 -8.40 -0.31 -5.22
C ALA A 108 -6.89 -0.53 -5.30
N VAL A 109 -6.14 0.28 -4.56
CA VAL A 109 -4.69 0.10 -4.36
C VAL A 109 -4.52 -0.86 -3.19
N LYS A 110 -3.78 -1.95 -3.40
CA LYS A 110 -3.45 -2.90 -2.35
C LYS A 110 -2.22 -2.43 -1.59
N LEU A 111 -2.40 -2.06 -0.34
CA LEU A 111 -1.29 -1.79 0.59
C LEU A 111 -1.05 -3.04 1.42
N GLN A 112 0.14 -3.62 1.30
CA GLN A 112 0.62 -4.68 2.17
C GLN A 112 1.86 -4.18 2.90
N ASN A 113 1.97 -4.45 4.19
CA ASN A 113 3.19 -4.18 4.93
C ASN A 113 4.26 -5.15 4.42
N SER A 114 5.41 -4.65 3.97
CA SER A 114 6.57 -5.49 3.62
C SER A 114 7.04 -6.41 4.78
N PHE A 115 6.60 -6.13 6.01
CA PHE A 115 6.82 -7.01 7.16
C PHE A 115 6.23 -8.42 6.99
N SER A 116 5.14 -8.62 6.22
CA SER A 116 4.66 -9.97 5.91
C SER A 116 5.60 -10.73 4.99
N ASP A 117 6.28 -10.05 4.07
CA ASP A 117 7.29 -10.67 3.21
C ASP A 117 8.50 -11.09 4.06
N ILE A 118 8.93 -10.22 4.99
CA ILE A 118 10.03 -10.51 5.92
C ILE A 118 9.67 -11.66 6.89
N LEU A 119 8.43 -11.68 7.42
CA LEU A 119 7.96 -12.76 8.29
C LEU A 119 7.73 -14.06 7.53
N GLY A 120 7.31 -14.01 6.27
CA GLY A 120 7.19 -15.18 5.41
C GLY A 120 8.55 -15.83 5.18
N ASP A 121 9.56 -15.02 4.85
CA ASP A 121 10.94 -15.49 4.69
C ASP A 121 11.48 -16.08 6.00
N PHE A 122 11.28 -15.40 7.13
CA PHE A 122 11.70 -15.90 8.44
C PHE A 122 10.97 -17.18 8.85
N ALA A 123 9.65 -17.26 8.66
CA ALA A 123 8.86 -18.45 8.97
C ALA A 123 9.32 -19.66 8.13
N SER A 124 9.58 -19.44 6.84
CA SER A 124 10.11 -20.49 5.95
C SER A 124 11.49 -20.98 6.38
N GLU A 125 12.33 -20.09 6.91
CA GLU A 125 13.66 -20.42 7.41
C GLU A 125 13.60 -21.21 8.72
N VAL A 126 12.69 -20.86 9.64
CA VAL A 126 12.45 -21.63 10.87
C VAL A 126 11.94 -23.03 10.56
N GLU A 127 11.00 -23.15 9.62
CA GLU A 127 10.44 -24.45 9.19
C GLU A 127 11.54 -25.35 8.60
N LYS A 128 12.36 -24.82 7.67
CA LYS A 128 13.52 -25.54 7.11
C LYS A 128 14.50 -26.01 8.18
N ARG A 129 14.80 -25.18 9.18
CA ARG A 129 15.69 -25.57 10.28
C ARG A 129 15.08 -26.62 11.17
N MET A 130 13.78 -26.56 11.42
CA MET A 130 13.08 -27.56 12.23
C MET A 130 13.06 -28.93 11.54
N ASP A 131 12.79 -28.96 10.22
CA ASP A 131 12.86 -30.19 9.42
C ASP A 131 14.27 -30.78 9.38
N ALA A 132 15.30 -29.95 9.24
CA ALA A 132 16.70 -30.37 9.28
C ALA A 132 17.09 -30.96 10.64
N LEU A 133 16.60 -30.38 11.74
CA LEU A 133 16.85 -30.92 13.08
C LEU A 133 16.10 -32.23 13.30
N LEU A 134 14.85 -32.32 12.85
CA LEU A 134 14.05 -33.53 12.95
C LEU A 134 14.68 -34.69 12.19
N SER A 135 15.19 -34.46 10.98
CA SER A 135 15.87 -35.51 10.19
C SER A 135 17.13 -36.02 10.89
N ILE A 136 17.96 -35.13 11.44
CA ILE A 136 19.17 -35.50 12.19
C ILE A 136 18.83 -36.34 13.43
N GLN A 137 17.81 -35.94 14.18
CA GLN A 137 17.38 -36.69 15.37
C GLN A 137 16.83 -38.07 14.96
N ASN A 138 16.05 -38.15 13.89
CA ASN A 138 15.44 -39.40 13.45
C ASN A 138 16.50 -40.40 12.97
N GLU A 139 17.51 -39.96 12.22
CA GLU A 139 18.64 -40.80 11.83
C GLU A 139 19.43 -41.29 13.04
N ARG A 140 19.66 -40.41 14.03
CA ARG A 140 20.39 -40.78 15.24
C ARG A 140 19.64 -41.84 16.05
N VAL A 141 18.33 -41.67 16.20
CA VAL A 141 17.46 -42.64 16.89
C VAL A 141 17.47 -43.99 16.17
N GLN A 142 17.43 -44.00 14.83
CA GLN A 142 17.49 -45.25 14.08
C GLN A 142 18.84 -45.97 14.24
N ARG A 143 19.96 -45.24 14.18
CA ARG A 143 21.29 -45.84 14.39
C ARG A 143 21.44 -46.42 15.79
N GLU A 144 20.91 -45.76 16.82
CA GLU A 144 20.92 -46.29 18.19
C GLU A 144 20.05 -47.54 18.31
N PHE A 145 18.87 -47.55 17.68
CA PHE A 145 17.99 -48.72 17.66
C PHE A 145 18.66 -49.92 16.97
N ASP A 146 19.24 -49.72 15.79
CA ASP A 146 19.95 -50.75 15.03
C ASP A 146 21.16 -51.30 15.80
N TYR A 147 21.91 -50.42 16.48
CA TYR A 147 23.02 -50.81 17.34
C TYR A 147 22.58 -51.70 18.51
N LEU A 148 21.52 -51.30 19.21
CA LEU A 148 20.95 -52.07 20.32
C LEU A 148 20.43 -53.43 19.85
N LYS A 149 19.81 -53.48 18.68
CA LYS A 149 19.31 -54.73 18.08
C LYS A 149 20.46 -55.69 17.76
N SER A 150 21.53 -55.20 17.14
CA SER A 150 22.72 -56.01 16.84
C SER A 150 23.43 -56.53 18.11
N GLN A 151 23.47 -55.72 19.18
CA GLN A 151 23.99 -56.14 20.48
C GLN A 151 23.19 -57.30 21.10
N LEU A 152 21.86 -57.29 20.94
CA LEU A 152 20.99 -58.35 21.44
C LEU A 152 21.10 -59.64 20.62
N GLU A 153 21.21 -59.52 19.29
CA GLU A 153 21.34 -60.67 18.38
C GLU A 153 22.68 -61.41 18.55
N ASN A 154 23.78 -60.69 18.82
CA ASN A 154 25.09 -61.30 19.04
C ASN A 154 25.28 -61.94 20.44
N LYS A 155 24.28 -61.84 21.32
CA LYS A 155 24.34 -62.34 22.71
C LYS A 155 23.60 -63.66 22.95
N ASN A 156 22.95 -64.19 21.91
CA ASN A 156 22.32 -65.53 21.84
C ASN A 156 23.15 -66.47 20.96
#